data_AF-A0A0H5LZ66-F1
#
_entry.id   AF-A0A0H5LZ66-F1
#
_cell.length_a   1.000
_cell.length_b   1.000
_cell.length_c   1.000
_cell.angle_alpha   90.00
_cell.angle_beta   90.00
_cell.angle_gamma   90.00
#
_symmetry.space_group_name_H-M   'P 1'
#
loop_
_entity.id
_entity.type
_entity.pdbx_description
1 polymer ?
#
loop_
_entity_poly.entity_id
_entity_poly.type
_entity_poly.pdbx_seq_one_letter_code
_entity_poly.pdbx_strand_id
1 'polypeptide(L)'
;MWIIVLPMFILLAITPLLLLSEDLLNESQQQSADQIARIVQIQHRAVVEYCRDNPASCNTDTNIRYVAFKSYLDENNRTGELFSTGSGMSSFVSNNGKLIFTVLSNERAVNQMRLPPISMIQYAWAEQNIVGAGVYNAQSSKVMDGNGSQFSVPLESSDSNVPVLVCDKESQQPSAC
;
A
#
# COMPACT_ATOMS: atom_id res chain seq x y z
N MET A 1 -47.86 7.76 30.01
CA MET A 1 -47.42 8.16 28.65
C MET A 1 -46.00 8.76 28.62
N TRP A 2 -45.56 9.54 29.61
CA TRP A 2 -44.21 10.17 29.62
C TRP A 2 -43.02 9.20 29.71
N ILE A 3 -43.19 7.99 30.25
CA ILE A 3 -42.12 6.98 30.40
C ILE A 3 -41.64 6.40 29.06
N ILE A 4 -42.46 6.43 28.00
CA ILE A 4 -42.08 5.93 26.66
C ILE A 4 -41.46 7.04 25.80
N VAL A 5 -41.86 8.29 26.03
CA VAL A 5 -41.38 9.45 25.26
C VAL A 5 -39.91 9.76 25.57
N LEU A 6 -39.51 9.62 26.83
CA LEU A 6 -38.17 9.93 27.29
C LEU A 6 -37.07 9.03 26.69
N PRO A 7 -37.19 7.69 26.66
CA PRO A 7 -36.21 6.83 25.99
C PRO A 7 -36.20 7.01 24.47
N MET A 8 -37.34 7.36 23.85
CA MET A 8 -37.41 7.63 22.41
C MET A 8 -36.68 8.93 22.03
N PHE A 9 -36.79 9.97 22.87
CA PHE A 9 -36.02 11.21 22.71
C PHE A 9 -34.52 10.99 22.92
N ILE A 10 -34.12 10.14 23.87
CA ILE A 10 -32.71 9.79 24.07
C ILE A 10 -32.17 9.02 22.85
N LEU A 11 -32.92 8.08 22.28
CA LEU A 11 -32.54 7.35 21.05
C LEU A 11 -32.41 8.28 19.83
N LEU A 12 -33.30 9.27 19.70
CA LEU A 12 -33.24 10.31 18.65
C LEU A 12 -32.08 11.30 18.85
N ALA A 13 -31.63 11.50 20.08
CA ALA A 13 -30.50 12.39 20.38
C ALA A 13 -29.13 11.69 20.22
N ILE A 14 -29.05 10.38 20.45
CA ILE A 14 -27.81 9.59 20.32
C ILE A 14 -27.51 9.20 18.87
N THR A 15 -28.54 9.00 18.04
CA THR A 15 -28.38 8.66 16.62
C THR A 15 -27.52 9.64 15.81
N PRO A 16 -27.70 10.98 15.90
CA PRO A 16 -26.81 11.91 15.20
C PRO A 16 -25.38 11.88 15.75
N LEU A 17 -25.17 11.59 17.04
CA LEU A 17 -23.83 11.45 17.63
C LEU A 17 -23.10 10.19 17.12
N LEU A 18 -23.82 9.08 16.93
CA LEU A 18 -23.26 7.85 16.36
C LEU A 18 -22.87 8.05 14.89
N LEU A 19 -23.75 8.68 14.09
CA LEU A 19 -23.46 8.99 12.69
C LEU A 19 -22.23 9.90 12.55
N LEU A 20 -22.11 10.94 13.39
CA LEU A 20 -20.97 11.84 13.35
C LEU A 20 -19.64 11.13 13.73
N SER A 21 -19.71 10.14 14.62
CA SER A 21 -18.52 9.39 15.04
C SER A 21 -18.02 8.39 13.99
N GLU A 22 -18.93 7.83 13.19
CA GLU A 22 -18.59 6.94 12.07
C GLU A 22 -17.93 7.73 10.92
N ASP A 23 -18.45 8.92 10.62
CA ASP A 23 -17.88 9.79 9.58
C ASP A 23 -16.45 10.23 9.92
N LEU A 24 -16.19 10.65 11.17
CA LEU A 24 -14.85 11.03 11.63
C LEU A 24 -13.87 9.86 11.63
N LEU A 25 -14.35 8.65 11.95
CA LEU A 25 -13.52 7.46 11.92
C LEU A 25 -13.15 7.10 10.46
N ASN A 26 -14.12 7.14 9.55
CA ASN A 26 -13.87 6.89 8.13
C ASN A 26 -12.92 7.91 7.52
N GLU A 27 -13.08 9.20 7.83
CA GLU A 27 -12.19 10.25 7.33
C GLU A 27 -10.75 10.06 7.85
N SER A 28 -10.61 9.71 9.14
CA SER A 28 -9.30 9.40 9.75
C SER A 28 -8.65 8.16 9.11
N GLN A 29 -9.43 7.10 8.85
CA GLN A 29 -8.94 5.92 8.16
C GLN A 29 -8.55 6.19 6.71
N GLN A 30 -9.31 7.03 6.01
CA GLN A 30 -9.00 7.44 4.65
C GLN A 30 -7.70 8.25 4.60
N GLN A 31 -7.52 9.22 5.49
CA GLN A 31 -6.27 9.99 5.58
C GLN A 31 -5.07 9.08 5.89
N SER A 32 -5.24 8.09 6.77
CA SER A 32 -4.20 7.09 7.04
C SER A 32 -3.90 6.23 5.80
N ALA A 33 -4.92 5.84 5.04
CA ALA A 33 -4.76 5.07 3.82
C ALA A 33 -4.00 5.87 2.75
N ASP A 34 -4.32 7.14 2.57
CA ASP A 34 -3.63 8.04 1.66
C ASP A 34 -2.16 8.21 2.03
N GLN A 35 -1.86 8.36 3.34
CA GLN A 35 -0.50 8.45 3.84
C GLN A 35 0.29 7.17 3.56
N ILE A 36 -0.29 6.00 3.85
CA ILE A 36 0.38 4.71 3.61
C ILE A 36 0.58 4.47 2.12
N ALA A 37 -0.44 4.73 1.30
CA ALA A 37 -0.38 4.64 -0.16
C ALA A 37 0.80 5.48 -0.71
N ARG A 38 0.97 6.70 -0.20
CA ARG A 38 2.07 7.60 -0.56
C ARG A 38 3.42 7.10 -0.07
N ILE A 39 3.51 6.58 1.16
CA ILE A 39 4.76 6.02 1.70
C ILE A 39 5.24 4.84 0.86
N VAL A 40 4.33 3.93 0.49
CA VAL A 40 4.63 2.79 -0.37
C VAL A 40 5.11 3.26 -1.74
N GLN A 41 4.48 4.30 -2.30
CA GLN A 41 4.90 4.92 -3.56
C GLN A 41 6.30 5.55 -3.49
N ILE A 42 6.60 6.29 -2.42
CA ILE A 42 7.92 6.90 -2.20
C ILE A 42 9.00 5.81 -2.15
N GLN A 43 8.77 4.73 -1.40
CA GLN A 43 9.69 3.61 -1.35
C GLN A 43 9.85 2.94 -2.71
N HIS A 44 8.73 2.69 -3.41
CA HIS A 44 8.76 2.06 -4.72
C HIS A 44 9.60 2.86 -5.71
N ARG A 45 9.36 4.17 -5.78
CA ARG A 45 10.13 5.08 -6.65
C ARG A 45 11.62 5.06 -6.31
N ALA A 46 11.99 5.12 -5.02
CA ALA A 46 13.39 5.05 -4.61
C ALA A 46 14.07 3.73 -5.04
N VAL A 47 13.35 2.61 -4.99
CA VAL A 47 13.85 1.31 -5.45
C VAL A 47 13.99 1.27 -6.98
N VAL A 48 13.02 1.84 -7.72
CA VAL A 48 13.09 1.96 -9.18
C VAL A 48 14.31 2.78 -9.60
N GLU A 49 14.54 3.93 -8.97
CA GLU A 49 15.71 4.78 -9.21
C GLU A 49 17.02 4.06 -8.86
N TYR A 50 17.09 3.38 -7.71
CA TYR A 50 18.24 2.54 -7.34
C TYR A 50 18.55 1.47 -8.40
N CYS A 51 17.52 0.76 -8.87
CA CYS A 51 17.69 -0.29 -9.89
C CYS A 51 17.97 0.24 -11.29
N ARG A 52 17.65 1.51 -11.57
CA ARG A 52 18.05 2.18 -12.81
C ARG A 52 19.55 2.45 -12.79
N ASP A 53 20.05 2.93 -11.65
CA ASP A 53 21.44 3.35 -11.53
C ASP A 53 22.38 2.15 -11.20
N ASN A 54 21.83 1.05 -10.67
CA ASN A 54 22.57 -0.16 -10.27
C ASN A 54 21.96 -1.45 -10.87
N PRO A 55 21.97 -1.61 -12.22
CA PRO A 55 21.33 -2.75 -12.87
C PRO A 55 21.97 -4.09 -12.49
N ALA A 56 23.29 -4.13 -12.26
CA ALA A 56 23.97 -5.37 -11.88
C ALA A 56 23.43 -5.95 -10.56
N SER A 57 23.22 -5.10 -9.54
CA SER A 57 22.67 -5.51 -8.26
C SER A 57 21.22 -5.98 -8.37
N CYS A 58 20.39 -5.29 -9.15
CA CYS A 58 19.00 -5.70 -9.34
C CYS A 58 18.83 -6.91 -10.27
N ASN A 59 19.88 -7.32 -10.98
CA ASN A 59 19.87 -8.56 -11.76
C ASN A 59 20.21 -9.79 -10.91
N THR A 60 20.96 -9.61 -9.82
CA THR A 60 21.40 -10.70 -8.94
C THR A 60 20.58 -10.80 -7.66
N ASP A 61 20.20 -9.67 -7.07
CA ASP A 61 19.47 -9.61 -5.82
C ASP A 61 17.96 -9.61 -6.07
N THR A 62 17.28 -10.64 -5.60
CA THR A 62 15.82 -10.74 -5.68
C THR A 62 15.10 -9.90 -4.63
N ASN A 63 15.80 -9.49 -3.55
CA ASN A 63 15.27 -8.66 -2.48
C ASN A 63 16.14 -7.42 -2.28
N ILE A 64 15.54 -6.24 -2.43
CA ILE A 64 16.21 -4.96 -2.27
C ILE A 64 15.99 -4.47 -0.85
N ARG A 65 17.04 -4.56 -0.04
CA ARG A 65 17.02 -4.13 1.36
C ARG A 65 17.04 -2.61 1.46
N TYR A 66 16.43 -2.07 2.51
CA TYR A 66 16.42 -0.63 2.82
C TYR A 66 17.81 0.02 2.71
N VAL A 67 18.86 -0.64 3.22
CA VAL A 67 20.22 -0.12 3.20
C VAL A 67 20.77 0.16 1.80
N ALA A 68 20.24 -0.49 0.77
CA ALA A 68 20.67 -0.33 -0.62
C ALA A 68 20.06 0.93 -1.26
N PHE A 69 18.79 1.23 -1.01
CA PHE A 69 18.08 2.36 -1.64
C PHE A 69 17.89 3.58 -0.74
N LYS A 70 18.26 3.52 0.56
CA LYS A 70 18.05 4.64 1.52
C LYS A 70 18.63 5.99 1.09
N SER A 71 19.63 6.01 0.20
CA SER A 71 20.21 7.25 -0.34
C SER A 71 19.35 7.93 -1.39
N TYR A 72 18.38 7.21 -1.96
CA TYR A 72 17.40 7.70 -2.94
C TYR A 72 16.13 8.23 -2.25
N LEU A 73 16.10 8.20 -0.91
CA LEU A 73 15.04 8.82 -0.12
C LEU A 73 15.51 10.20 0.36
N ASP A 74 14.60 11.16 0.35
CA ASP A 74 14.80 12.46 1.00
C ASP A 74 15.11 12.30 2.49
N GLU A 75 15.82 13.26 3.07
CA GLU A 75 16.30 13.20 4.46
C GLU A 75 15.17 12.88 5.46
N ASN A 76 14.02 13.52 5.30
CA ASN A 76 12.83 13.29 6.14
C ASN A 76 12.31 11.83 6.06
N ASN A 77 12.32 11.23 4.86
CA ASN A 77 11.87 9.86 4.64
C ASN A 77 12.92 8.85 5.13
N ARG A 78 14.20 9.16 4.96
CA ARG A 78 15.33 8.32 5.38
C ARG A 78 15.40 8.16 6.91
N THR A 79 15.01 9.18 7.66
CA THR A 79 14.93 9.12 9.12
C THR A 79 13.60 8.56 9.63
N GLY A 80 12.62 8.36 8.75
CA GLY A 80 11.30 7.83 9.11
C GLY A 80 11.35 6.35 9.48
N GLU A 81 10.81 6.01 10.65
CA GLU A 81 10.74 4.63 11.15
C GLU A 81 9.94 3.71 10.21
N LEU A 82 8.96 4.28 9.50
CA LEU A 82 8.11 3.59 8.54
C LEU A 82 8.87 3.08 7.30
N PHE A 83 10.02 3.66 6.95
CA PHE A 83 10.84 3.16 5.84
C PHE A 83 11.91 2.15 6.31
N SER A 84 12.13 2.04 7.62
CA SER A 84 13.06 1.06 8.17
C SER A 84 12.50 -0.36 8.04
N THR A 85 13.39 -1.34 7.89
CA THR A 85 13.13 -2.78 7.63
C THR A 85 12.14 -3.49 8.56
N GLY A 86 11.64 -2.82 9.62
CA GLY A 86 10.61 -3.36 10.51
C GLY A 86 9.19 -3.23 9.98
N SER A 87 8.91 -2.21 9.17
CA SER A 87 7.55 -1.65 8.98
C SER A 87 6.57 -2.51 8.16
N GLY A 88 7.02 -3.65 7.65
CA GLY A 88 6.20 -4.56 6.83
C GLY A 88 6.22 -4.25 5.33
N MET A 89 6.95 -3.22 4.89
CA MET A 89 7.23 -3.00 3.48
C MET A 89 8.44 -3.82 3.03
N SER A 90 8.32 -4.50 1.89
CA SER A 90 9.42 -5.23 1.25
C SER A 90 9.46 -4.92 -0.23
N SER A 91 10.67 -4.90 -0.81
CA SER A 91 10.84 -4.63 -2.23
C SER A 91 11.61 -5.75 -2.90
N PHE A 92 11.07 -6.22 -4.01
CA PHE A 92 11.54 -7.40 -4.73
C PHE A 92 11.81 -7.05 -6.17
N VAL A 93 12.68 -7.84 -6.79
CA VAL A 93 12.99 -7.73 -8.20
C VAL A 93 12.91 -9.10 -8.83
N SER A 94 12.35 -9.15 -10.04
CA SER A 94 12.25 -10.36 -10.84
C SER A 94 12.66 -10.09 -12.29
N ASN A 95 12.87 -11.17 -13.05
CA ASN A 95 13.25 -11.15 -14.45
C ASN A 95 14.50 -10.28 -14.72
N ASN A 96 15.55 -10.45 -13.92
CA ASN A 96 16.81 -9.70 -14.07
C ASN A 96 16.58 -8.17 -14.07
N GLY A 97 16.04 -7.60 -12.98
CA GLY A 97 15.92 -6.14 -12.88
C GLY A 97 14.78 -5.50 -13.67
N LYS A 98 14.01 -6.27 -14.45
CA LYS A 98 12.95 -5.78 -15.32
C LYS A 98 11.66 -5.50 -14.58
N LEU A 99 11.33 -6.36 -13.62
CA LEU A 99 10.16 -6.23 -12.78
C LEU A 99 10.58 -5.83 -11.38
N ILE A 100 10.02 -4.75 -10.87
CA ILE A 100 10.27 -4.22 -9.54
C ILE A 100 8.94 -4.22 -8.81
N PHE A 101 8.90 -4.78 -7.61
CA PHE A 101 7.73 -4.88 -6.78
C PHE A 101 7.98 -4.21 -5.44
N THR A 102 7.01 -3.48 -4.93
CA THR A 102 6.98 -3.06 -3.53
C THR A 102 5.70 -3.57 -2.91
N VAL A 103 5.83 -4.43 -1.92
CA VAL A 103 4.74 -5.15 -1.25
C VAL A 103 4.61 -4.64 0.17
N LEU A 104 3.38 -4.39 0.59
CA LEU A 104 3.04 -4.11 1.98
C LEU A 104 2.48 -5.38 2.61
N SER A 105 3.30 -6.09 3.40
CA SER A 105 2.89 -7.34 4.07
C SER A 105 1.88 -7.03 5.17
N ASN A 106 0.67 -7.58 5.03
CA ASN A 106 -0.45 -7.33 5.94
C ASN A 106 -0.09 -7.65 7.40
N GLU A 107 0.54 -8.79 7.69
CA GLU A 107 0.81 -9.18 9.09
C GLU A 107 1.80 -8.23 9.80
N ARG A 108 2.84 -7.78 9.10
CA ARG A 108 3.85 -6.89 9.69
C ARG A 108 3.38 -5.44 9.72
N ALA A 109 2.72 -4.98 8.65
CA ALA A 109 2.23 -3.62 8.56
C ALA A 109 0.96 -3.37 9.41
N VAL A 110 0.11 -4.37 9.66
CA VAL A 110 -1.01 -4.24 10.62
C VAL A 110 -0.46 -3.99 12.03
N ASN A 111 0.58 -4.73 12.43
CA ASN A 111 1.15 -4.62 13.77
C ASN A 111 1.96 -3.33 13.98
N GLN A 112 2.61 -2.79 12.95
CA GLN A 112 3.50 -1.63 13.08
C GLN A 112 2.92 -0.32 12.56
N MET A 113 2.12 -0.35 11.50
CA MET A 113 1.57 0.84 10.85
C MET A 113 0.09 1.08 11.14
N ARG A 114 -0.60 0.15 11.83
CA ARG A 114 -2.06 0.17 11.99
C ARG A 114 -2.77 0.30 10.64
N LEU A 115 -2.44 -0.60 9.73
CA LEU A 115 -2.99 -0.65 8.38
C LEU A 115 -4.52 -0.41 8.36
N PRO A 116 -5.01 0.63 7.65
CA PRO A 116 -6.42 0.76 7.33
C PRO A 116 -6.84 -0.38 6.39
N PRO A 117 -8.14 -0.57 6.15
CA PRO A 117 -8.62 -1.55 5.19
C PRO A 117 -7.89 -1.46 3.85
N ILE A 118 -7.45 -2.60 3.30
CA ILE A 118 -6.72 -2.69 2.02
C ILE A 118 -7.47 -2.01 0.88
N SER A 119 -8.81 -2.09 0.89
CA SER A 119 -9.68 -1.41 -0.06
C SER A 119 -9.52 0.11 -0.04
N MET A 120 -9.26 0.72 1.12
CA MET A 120 -9.01 2.16 1.23
C MET A 120 -7.66 2.55 0.64
N ILE A 121 -6.64 1.69 0.76
CA ILE A 121 -5.31 1.92 0.15
C ILE A 121 -5.41 1.79 -1.37
N GLN A 122 -6.13 0.77 -1.84
CA GLN A 122 -6.39 0.58 -3.28
C GLN A 122 -7.19 1.77 -3.85
N TYR A 123 -8.18 2.27 -3.10
CA TYR A 123 -8.94 3.46 -3.45
C TYR A 123 -8.06 4.71 -3.50
N ALA A 124 -7.20 4.91 -2.49
CA ALA A 124 -6.24 6.02 -2.47
C ALA A 124 -5.31 6.02 -3.70
N TRP A 125 -4.83 4.85 -4.13
CA TRP A 125 -4.05 4.73 -5.37
C TRP A 125 -4.87 5.01 -6.62
N ALA A 126 -6.14 4.60 -6.66
CA ALA A 126 -7.03 4.89 -7.76
C ALA A 126 -7.29 6.41 -7.89
N GLU A 127 -7.55 7.11 -6.78
CA GLU A 127 -7.73 8.57 -6.76
C GLU A 127 -6.45 9.31 -7.20
N GLN A 128 -5.30 8.80 -6.79
CA GLN A 128 -3.99 9.34 -7.17
C GLN A 128 -3.57 8.95 -8.61
N ASN A 129 -4.41 8.19 -9.33
CA ASN A 129 -4.11 7.64 -10.66
C ASN A 129 -2.78 6.88 -10.71
N ILE A 130 -2.46 6.12 -9.66
CA ILE A 130 -1.23 5.33 -9.62
C ILE A 130 -1.41 4.06 -10.45
N VAL A 131 -0.74 4.07 -11.58
CA VAL A 131 -0.72 3.01 -12.57
C VAL A 131 0.16 1.86 -12.06
N GLY A 132 -0.24 0.60 -12.22
CA GLY A 132 0.52 -0.56 -11.71
C GLY A 132 0.38 -0.82 -10.20
N ALA A 133 -0.52 -0.09 -9.53
CA ALA A 133 -0.92 -0.33 -8.15
C ALA A 133 -2.10 -1.29 -8.06
N GLY A 134 -2.10 -2.15 -7.05
CA GLY A 134 -3.23 -3.02 -6.80
C GLY A 134 -3.04 -3.96 -5.63
N VAL A 135 -3.91 -4.96 -5.57
CA VAL A 135 -3.91 -5.99 -4.52
C VAL A 135 -3.45 -7.31 -5.13
N TYR A 136 -2.37 -7.86 -4.58
CA TYR A 136 -1.82 -9.15 -5.00
C TYR A 136 -2.57 -10.32 -4.36
N ASN A 137 -2.93 -11.30 -5.19
CA ASN A 137 -3.49 -12.57 -4.74
C ASN A 137 -2.49 -13.70 -5.01
N ALA A 138 -2.00 -14.31 -3.94
CA ALA A 138 -1.00 -15.39 -3.99
C ALA A 138 -1.51 -16.67 -4.67
N GLN A 139 -2.82 -16.96 -4.61
CA GLN A 139 -3.41 -18.16 -5.19
C GLN A 139 -3.49 -18.08 -6.72
N SER A 140 -3.75 -16.89 -7.25
CA SER A 140 -3.87 -16.66 -8.70
C SER A 140 -2.62 -16.04 -9.33
N SER A 141 -1.66 -15.59 -8.51
CA SER A 141 -0.45 -14.85 -8.93
C SER A 141 -0.79 -13.61 -9.78
N LYS A 142 -1.89 -12.94 -9.41
CA LYS A 142 -2.40 -11.76 -10.11
C LYS A 142 -2.52 -10.58 -9.17
N VAL A 143 -2.34 -9.39 -9.74
CA VAL A 143 -2.67 -8.12 -9.11
C VAL A 143 -3.99 -7.64 -9.68
N MET A 144 -4.89 -7.23 -8.79
CA MET A 144 -6.13 -6.54 -9.15
C MET A 144 -5.93 -5.03 -8.91
N ASP A 145 -6.03 -4.23 -9.97
CA ASP A 145 -5.94 -2.77 -9.87
C ASP A 145 -7.20 -2.14 -9.25
N GLY A 146 -7.18 -0.83 -8.99
CA GLY A 146 -8.35 -0.11 -8.44
C GLY A 146 -9.57 -0.06 -9.36
N ASN A 147 -9.41 -0.38 -10.64
CA ASN A 147 -10.49 -0.45 -11.63
C ASN A 147 -11.07 -1.86 -11.79
N GLY A 148 -10.53 -2.84 -11.05
CA GLY A 148 -10.91 -4.26 -11.13
C GLY A 148 -10.24 -5.04 -12.27
N SER A 149 -9.32 -4.42 -13.02
CA SER A 149 -8.51 -5.11 -14.02
C SER A 149 -7.48 -6.00 -13.34
N GLN A 150 -7.22 -7.17 -13.92
CA GLN A 150 -6.23 -8.10 -13.39
C GLN A 150 -5.07 -8.27 -14.35
N PHE A 151 -3.86 -8.27 -13.82
CA PHE A 151 -2.64 -8.60 -14.56
C PHE A 151 -1.78 -9.59 -13.77
N SER A 152 -1.10 -10.48 -14.49
CA SER A 152 -0.28 -11.52 -13.89
C SER A 152 1.09 -10.97 -13.53
N VAL A 153 1.59 -11.30 -12.33
CA VAL A 153 2.94 -10.93 -11.89
C VAL A 153 3.69 -12.14 -11.35
N PRO A 154 4.98 -12.33 -11.70
CA PRO A 154 5.81 -13.39 -11.16
C PRO A 154 6.35 -12.98 -9.77
N LEU A 155 5.45 -12.75 -8.82
CA LEU A 155 5.78 -12.42 -7.44
C LEU A 155 5.67 -13.68 -6.58
N GLU A 156 6.77 -14.15 -6.01
CA GLU A 156 6.76 -15.26 -5.05
C GLU A 156 6.50 -14.74 -3.64
N SER A 157 5.24 -14.45 -3.33
CA SER A 157 4.78 -14.08 -1.98
C SER A 157 3.77 -15.10 -1.46
N SER A 158 3.94 -15.52 -0.19
CA SER A 158 2.95 -16.32 0.54
C SER A 158 1.71 -15.52 0.93
N ASP A 159 1.83 -14.20 0.99
CA ASP A 159 0.79 -13.33 1.52
C ASP A 159 -0.23 -13.01 0.41
N SER A 160 -1.49 -13.35 0.66
CA SER A 160 -2.61 -13.00 -0.20
C SER A 160 -3.30 -11.73 0.28
N ASN A 161 -3.93 -11.02 -0.66
CA ASN A 161 -4.59 -9.73 -0.45
C ASN A 161 -3.64 -8.64 0.05
N VAL A 162 -2.40 -8.62 -0.44
CA VAL A 162 -1.42 -7.60 -0.04
C VAL A 162 -1.38 -6.44 -1.05
N PRO A 163 -1.39 -5.18 -0.58
CA PRO A 163 -1.16 -4.03 -1.45
C PRO A 163 0.23 -4.13 -2.10
N VAL A 164 0.28 -3.93 -3.42
CA VAL A 164 1.52 -4.00 -4.21
C VAL A 164 1.58 -2.89 -5.25
N LEU A 165 2.78 -2.34 -5.44
CA LEU A 165 3.15 -1.54 -6.61
C LEU A 165 4.07 -2.35 -7.51
N VAL A 166 3.83 -2.27 -8.82
CA VAL A 166 4.55 -3.03 -9.84
C VAL A 166 5.09 -2.08 -10.88
N CYS A 167 6.41 -2.01 -11.02
CA CYS A 167 7.08 -1.37 -12.14
C CYS A 167 7.60 -2.47 -13.08
N ASP A 168 7.07 -2.49 -14.30
CA ASP A 168 7.55 -3.29 -15.41
C ASP A 168 8.20 -2.34 -16.42
N LYS A 169 9.51 -2.47 -16.58
CA LYS A 169 10.32 -1.62 -17.45
C LYS A 169 10.12 -1.92 -18.94
N GLU A 170 9.57 -3.08 -19.29
CA GLU A 170 9.48 -3.56 -20.69
C GLU A 170 8.04 -3.69 -21.20
N SER A 171 7.05 -3.62 -20.32
CA SER A 171 5.66 -3.85 -20.70
C SER A 171 4.94 -2.59 -21.20
N GLN A 172 3.99 -2.82 -22.10
CA GLN A 172 2.96 -1.85 -22.49
C GLN A 172 1.81 -1.79 -21.48
N GLN A 173 1.84 -2.64 -20.45
CA GLN A 173 0.84 -2.66 -19.38
C GLN A 173 1.07 -1.51 -18.39
N PRO A 174 0.02 -1.15 -17.63
CA PRO A 174 0.12 -0.07 -16.67
C PRO A 174 1.13 -0.43 -15.57
N SER A 175 2.21 0.35 -15.43
CA SER A 175 3.26 0.12 -14.44
C SER A 175 3.62 1.38 -13.65
N ALA A 176 4.02 1.20 -12.39
CA ALA A 176 4.41 2.24 -11.45
C ALA A 176 5.89 2.64 -11.61
N CYS A 177 6.37 2.66 -12.85
CA CYS A 177 7.65 3.29 -13.20
C CYS A 177 7.42 4.79 -13.42
#